data_AF-A0A8J7BZE9-F1
#
_entry.id   AF-A0A8J7BZE9-F1
#
_cell.length_a   1.000
_cell.length_b   1.000
_cell.length_c   1.000
_cell.angle_alpha   90.00
_cell.angle_beta   90.00
_cell.angle_gamma   90.00
#
_symmetry.space_group_name_H-M   'P 1'
#
loop_
_entity.id
_entity.type
_entity.pdbx_description
1 polymer ?
#
loop_
_entity_poly.entity_id
_entity_poly.type
_entity_poly.pdbx_seq_one_letter_code
_entity_poly.pdbx_strand_id
1 'polypeptide(L)'
;MAPKNIVISLDGATFSILKNYLETNQLESNTGLGFLANTGVFVPSTVITPSLTAPSHIAIATGSTAAKNDINANSFHLIKSPFNENISGFGAPIGGYDALHGDAHESEDPTAEPLWVRLREAGKTVVAATFPGADGVDVRLPGVEGTPIIQSKDIRTVDYTIPFGVFGGIGARGFSLNAGQFTIDPTLATNGLATLGITSFSDVKVAQLETIPAQGTGSLVGGSSNPYSLQIAAIDTTNDDIINYNELVVFDANRGIERPFQPPSTGSAFLNTDNQTISPFFFESSNNKVGASFLLTNLAPDLSTVRILRTSANYIPRPVESPGVIANVDDINNNVGFWQPQPDFRIAQRVAPGLNDFPDIELEAAYEDLVETFVPYQTDVLLRAIAQNPDADLVLGYVEQPDGSGHQFLLTDPRQPTDPSNPNSIGTGQDQAKIERYANYVLNAYKTVSDAVQRVIDTVGTDSNGLPNSNIIITSDHGFAPFHTAVNMNISWLTLGLIQIKYEL
;
A
#
# COMPACT_ATOMS: atom_id res chain seq x y z
N MET A 1 -19.33 20.29 -12.37
CA MET A 1 -18.77 19.53 -13.48
C MET A 1 -18.10 18.32 -12.88
N ALA A 2 -18.31 17.13 -13.45
CA ALA A 2 -17.78 15.87 -12.94
C ALA A 2 -17.24 15.03 -14.11
N PRO A 3 -16.22 14.18 -13.91
CA PRO A 3 -15.70 13.32 -14.96
C PRO A 3 -16.80 12.46 -15.58
N LYS A 4 -16.70 12.15 -16.87
CA LYS A 4 -17.75 11.37 -17.54
C LYS A 4 -17.75 9.92 -17.13
N ASN A 5 -16.57 9.31 -17.06
CA ASN A 5 -16.39 7.90 -16.73
C ASN A 5 -15.27 7.76 -15.69
N ILE A 6 -15.53 6.96 -14.66
CA ILE A 6 -14.57 6.62 -13.61
C ILE A 6 -14.51 5.10 -13.54
N VAL A 7 -13.34 4.53 -13.76
CA VAL A 7 -13.08 3.10 -13.61
C VAL A 7 -12.18 2.93 -12.40
N ILE A 8 -12.66 2.17 -11.42
CA ILE A 8 -11.91 1.84 -10.21
C ILE A 8 -11.65 0.33 -10.22
N SER A 9 -10.39 -0.05 -10.26
CA SER A 9 -9.95 -1.42 -10.06
C SER A 9 -9.77 -1.68 -8.57
N LEU A 10 -10.48 -2.68 -8.05
CA LEU A 10 -10.32 -3.18 -6.69
C LEU A 10 -9.48 -4.44 -6.73
N ASP A 11 -8.30 -4.40 -6.11
CA ASP A 11 -7.38 -5.52 -6.13
C ASP A 11 -8.00 -6.75 -5.46
N GLY A 12 -8.03 -7.87 -6.17
CA GLY A 12 -8.45 -9.16 -5.62
C GLY A 12 -9.92 -9.23 -5.15
N ALA A 13 -10.77 -8.26 -5.52
CA ALA A 13 -12.19 -8.28 -5.17
C ALA A 13 -12.92 -9.50 -5.76
N THR A 14 -13.35 -10.39 -4.88
CA THR A 14 -13.92 -11.68 -5.26
C THR A 14 -15.44 -11.58 -5.33
N PHE A 15 -16.01 -11.78 -6.54
CA PHE A 15 -17.44 -11.62 -6.80
C PHE A 15 -18.33 -12.41 -5.82
N SER A 16 -18.00 -13.67 -5.52
CA SER A 16 -18.79 -14.50 -4.60
C SER A 16 -18.77 -14.00 -3.16
N ILE A 17 -17.64 -13.44 -2.71
CA ILE A 17 -17.50 -12.86 -1.37
C ILE A 17 -18.33 -11.57 -1.27
N LEU A 18 -18.16 -10.64 -2.23
CA LEU A 18 -18.94 -9.41 -2.28
C LEU A 18 -20.44 -9.69 -2.35
N LYS A 19 -20.86 -10.60 -3.24
CA LYS A 19 -22.26 -11.02 -3.37
C LYS A 19 -22.80 -11.57 -2.06
N ASN A 20 -22.05 -12.41 -1.36
CA ASN A 20 -22.46 -12.93 -0.07
C ASN A 20 -22.65 -11.80 0.96
N TYR A 21 -21.71 -10.86 1.07
CA TYR A 21 -21.84 -9.73 2.01
C TYR A 21 -23.03 -8.82 1.72
N LEU A 22 -23.42 -8.66 0.45
CA LEU A 22 -24.64 -7.95 0.07
C LEU A 22 -25.90 -8.75 0.45
N GLU A 23 -25.94 -10.05 0.16
CA GLU A 23 -27.08 -10.92 0.45
C GLU A 23 -27.32 -11.13 1.95
N THR A 24 -26.26 -11.07 2.77
CA THR A 24 -26.33 -11.20 4.23
C THR A 24 -26.45 -9.85 4.96
N ASN A 25 -26.55 -8.73 4.24
CA ASN A 25 -26.57 -7.36 4.79
C ASN A 25 -25.35 -7.02 5.65
N GLN A 26 -24.18 -7.61 5.36
CA GLN A 26 -22.92 -7.25 5.98
C GLN A 26 -22.28 -6.01 5.33
N LEU A 27 -22.67 -5.71 4.08
CA LEU A 27 -22.47 -4.42 3.42
C LEU A 27 -23.82 -3.72 3.24
N GLU A 28 -23.82 -2.39 3.43
CA GLU A 28 -25.03 -1.58 3.28
C GLU A 28 -25.47 -1.52 1.81
N SER A 29 -26.77 -1.67 1.59
CA SER A 29 -27.37 -1.77 0.25
C SER A 29 -27.56 -0.41 -0.43
N ASN A 30 -27.50 0.68 0.32
CA ASN A 30 -27.80 2.04 -0.13
C ASN A 30 -26.57 2.95 -0.17
N THR A 31 -25.36 2.42 0.07
CA THR A 31 -24.11 3.17 -0.01
C THR A 31 -23.04 2.39 -0.78
N GLY A 32 -22.05 3.10 -1.32
CA GLY A 32 -20.82 2.54 -1.89
C GLY A 32 -21.04 1.43 -2.90
N LEU A 33 -20.42 0.28 -2.65
CA LEU A 33 -20.55 -0.90 -3.50
C LEU A 33 -21.98 -1.44 -3.53
N GLY A 34 -22.70 -1.42 -2.41
CA GLY A 34 -24.07 -1.91 -2.36
C GLY A 34 -25.04 -1.01 -3.13
N PHE A 35 -24.86 0.30 -3.06
CA PHE A 35 -25.61 1.25 -3.88
C PHE A 35 -25.43 0.95 -5.37
N LEU A 36 -24.18 0.88 -5.85
CA LEU A 36 -23.89 0.59 -7.25
C LEU A 36 -24.42 -0.78 -7.70
N ALA A 37 -24.34 -1.79 -6.84
CA ALA A 37 -24.86 -3.12 -7.14
C ALA A 37 -26.40 -3.14 -7.26
N ASN A 38 -27.10 -2.34 -6.47
CA ASN A 38 -28.56 -2.30 -6.44
C ASN A 38 -29.18 -1.39 -7.52
N THR A 39 -28.51 -0.31 -7.89
CA THR A 39 -29.03 0.65 -8.90
C THR A 39 -28.42 0.44 -10.28
N GLY A 40 -27.29 -0.26 -10.37
CA GLY A 40 -26.54 -0.49 -11.60
C GLY A 40 -26.62 -1.93 -12.11
N VAL A 41 -25.52 -2.38 -12.72
CA VAL A 41 -25.38 -3.74 -13.26
C VAL A 41 -24.31 -4.46 -12.45
N PHE A 42 -24.71 -5.49 -11.69
CA PHE A 42 -23.82 -6.34 -10.91
C PHE A 42 -23.74 -7.73 -11.52
N VAL A 43 -22.61 -8.05 -12.16
CA VAL A 43 -22.42 -9.31 -12.88
C VAL A 43 -21.02 -9.89 -12.61
N PRO A 44 -20.86 -11.22 -12.62
CA PRO A 44 -19.54 -11.83 -12.54
C PRO A 44 -18.73 -11.53 -13.80
N SER A 45 -17.43 -11.30 -13.65
CA SER A 45 -16.47 -11.19 -14.74
C SER A 45 -15.51 -12.39 -14.76
N THR A 46 -14.98 -12.71 -15.93
CA THR A 46 -13.84 -13.65 -16.06
C THR A 46 -12.57 -12.83 -16.20
N VAL A 47 -11.66 -13.02 -15.25
CA VAL A 47 -10.35 -12.36 -15.23
C VAL A 47 -9.43 -13.02 -16.25
N ILE A 48 -8.39 -12.33 -16.67
CA ILE A 48 -7.44 -12.88 -17.63
C ILE A 48 -6.61 -14.03 -17.02
N THR A 49 -5.90 -14.76 -17.88
CA THR A 49 -4.90 -15.76 -17.45
C THR A 49 -3.50 -15.25 -17.80
N PRO A 50 -2.55 -15.22 -16.82
CA PRO A 50 -2.75 -15.56 -15.41
C PRO A 50 -3.49 -14.45 -14.65
N SER A 51 -4.26 -14.84 -13.64
CA SER A 51 -5.05 -13.94 -12.78
C SER A 51 -4.16 -13.30 -11.71
N LEU A 52 -3.27 -12.41 -12.15
CA LEU A 52 -2.34 -11.65 -11.30
C LEU A 52 -2.58 -10.15 -11.50
N THR A 53 -2.19 -9.36 -10.50
CA THR A 53 -2.43 -7.92 -10.46
C THR A 53 -1.95 -7.17 -11.69
N ALA A 54 -0.66 -7.25 -12.02
CA ALA A 54 -0.10 -6.49 -13.13
C ALA A 54 -0.64 -6.92 -14.51
N PRO A 55 -0.66 -8.22 -14.86
CA PRO A 55 -1.29 -8.67 -16.11
C PRO A 55 -2.73 -8.15 -16.25
N SER A 56 -3.51 -8.22 -15.19
CA SER A 56 -4.94 -7.91 -15.23
C SER A 56 -5.21 -6.41 -15.37
N HIS A 57 -4.46 -5.56 -14.66
CA HIS A 57 -4.54 -4.12 -14.84
C HIS A 57 -4.14 -3.68 -16.25
N ILE A 58 -3.11 -4.28 -16.84
CA ILE A 58 -2.71 -3.97 -18.21
C ILE A 58 -3.73 -4.51 -19.23
N ALA A 59 -4.42 -5.61 -18.92
CA ALA A 59 -5.57 -6.04 -19.72
C ALA A 59 -6.75 -5.07 -19.63
N ILE A 60 -7.06 -4.52 -18.45
CA ILE A 60 -8.06 -3.45 -18.30
C ILE A 60 -7.65 -2.22 -19.12
N ALA A 61 -6.38 -1.81 -19.06
CA ALA A 61 -5.84 -0.68 -19.80
C ALA A 61 -5.87 -0.86 -21.32
N THR A 62 -5.69 -2.07 -21.83
CA THR A 62 -5.54 -2.34 -23.28
C THR A 62 -6.78 -2.98 -23.92
N GLY A 63 -7.71 -3.52 -23.12
CA GLY A 63 -8.80 -4.36 -23.61
C GLY A 63 -8.31 -5.67 -24.25
N SER A 64 -7.10 -6.13 -23.89
CA SER A 64 -6.42 -7.27 -24.51
C SER A 64 -6.03 -8.37 -23.50
N THR A 65 -5.38 -9.45 -23.94
CA THR A 65 -4.93 -10.55 -23.07
C THR A 65 -3.43 -10.42 -22.74
N ALA A 66 -2.96 -11.12 -21.70
CA ALA A 66 -1.53 -11.17 -21.34
C ALA A 66 -0.61 -11.54 -22.52
N ALA A 67 -1.06 -12.44 -23.41
CA ALA A 67 -0.32 -12.84 -24.60
C ALA A 67 -0.26 -11.77 -25.70
N LYS A 68 -1.10 -10.74 -25.61
CA LYS A 68 -1.13 -9.61 -26.56
C LYS A 68 -0.56 -8.33 -25.98
N ASN A 69 -0.59 -8.13 -24.68
CA ASN A 69 0.01 -6.97 -24.04
C ASN A 69 1.42 -7.23 -23.49
N ASP A 70 1.90 -8.47 -23.59
CA ASP A 70 3.22 -8.95 -23.15
C ASP A 70 3.50 -8.83 -21.63
N ILE A 71 2.44 -8.66 -20.82
CA ILE A 71 2.54 -8.62 -19.36
C ILE A 71 1.92 -9.89 -18.77
N ASN A 72 2.76 -10.83 -18.32
CA ASN A 72 2.34 -12.15 -17.87
C ASN A 72 2.59 -12.45 -16.38
N ALA A 73 3.25 -11.55 -15.63
CA ALA A 73 3.48 -11.71 -14.20
C ALA A 73 3.68 -10.35 -13.51
N ASN A 74 3.59 -10.33 -12.17
CA ASN A 74 3.93 -9.13 -11.38
C ASN A 74 5.44 -8.83 -11.41
N SER A 75 6.28 -9.84 -11.65
CA SER A 75 7.71 -9.69 -11.86
C SER A 75 8.21 -10.78 -12.82
N PHE A 76 9.04 -10.41 -13.79
CA PHE A 76 9.60 -11.34 -14.78
C PHE A 76 10.90 -10.82 -15.40
N HIS A 77 11.59 -11.69 -16.13
CA HIS A 77 12.82 -11.37 -16.86
C HIS A 77 12.51 -10.87 -18.26
N LEU A 78 13.16 -9.78 -18.67
CA LEU A 78 13.16 -9.31 -20.04
C LEU A 78 14.24 -10.04 -20.87
N ILE A 79 13.94 -10.29 -22.15
CA ILE A 79 14.94 -10.73 -23.12
C ILE A 79 16.09 -9.72 -23.16
N LYS A 80 17.33 -10.20 -23.17
CA LYS A 80 18.59 -9.43 -23.06
C LYS A 80 18.92 -8.83 -21.69
N SER A 81 18.04 -8.88 -20.69
CA SER A 81 18.43 -8.58 -19.32
C SER A 81 19.25 -9.72 -18.70
N PRO A 82 20.19 -9.43 -17.79
CA PRO A 82 20.86 -10.46 -17.00
C PRO A 82 19.86 -11.31 -16.19
N PHE A 83 20.18 -12.60 -15.96
CA PHE A 83 19.30 -13.52 -15.23
C PHE A 83 19.06 -13.15 -13.76
N ASN A 84 19.89 -12.31 -13.16
CA ASN A 84 19.70 -11.82 -11.80
C ASN A 84 18.87 -10.52 -11.75
N GLU A 85 18.43 -10.01 -12.90
CA GLU A 85 17.69 -8.77 -13.02
C GLU A 85 16.25 -9.06 -13.47
N ASN A 86 15.30 -8.45 -12.77
CA ASN A 86 13.87 -8.56 -13.07
C ASN A 86 13.28 -7.18 -13.33
N ILE A 87 12.14 -7.16 -14.00
CA ILE A 87 11.28 -5.98 -14.07
C ILE A 87 9.94 -6.26 -13.42
N SER A 88 9.34 -5.22 -12.84
CA SER A 88 7.96 -5.23 -12.39
C SER A 88 7.01 -5.23 -13.59
N GLY A 89 6.01 -6.11 -13.60
CA GLY A 89 4.99 -6.13 -14.66
C GLY A 89 4.14 -4.87 -14.70
N PHE A 90 4.02 -4.15 -13.58
CA PHE A 90 3.34 -2.85 -13.51
C PHE A 90 4.08 -1.77 -14.35
N GLY A 91 5.40 -1.91 -14.44
CA GLY A 91 6.33 -0.98 -15.10
C GLY A 91 6.91 -1.48 -16.42
N ALA A 92 6.49 -2.65 -16.90
CA ALA A 92 7.06 -3.28 -18.08
C ALA A 92 6.48 -2.72 -19.40
N PRO A 93 7.16 -2.93 -20.55
CA PRO A 93 6.70 -2.46 -21.85
C PRO A 93 5.36 -3.08 -22.26
N ILE A 94 4.33 -2.25 -22.39
CA ILE A 94 3.01 -2.66 -22.84
C ILE A 94 3.05 -2.93 -24.35
N GLY A 95 2.66 -4.12 -24.78
CA GLY A 95 2.66 -4.51 -26.20
C GLY A 95 4.03 -4.92 -26.74
N GLY A 96 4.98 -5.18 -25.84
CA GLY A 96 6.31 -5.67 -26.18
C GLY A 96 7.32 -4.58 -26.58
N TYR A 97 8.48 -5.01 -27.02
CA TYR A 97 9.60 -4.19 -27.48
C TYR A 97 10.47 -5.03 -28.42
N ASP A 98 11.28 -4.40 -29.27
CA ASP A 98 12.18 -5.14 -30.16
C ASP A 98 13.47 -5.52 -29.43
N ALA A 99 13.58 -6.82 -29.14
CA ALA A 99 14.80 -7.42 -28.59
C ALA A 99 15.55 -8.29 -29.61
N LEU A 100 15.06 -8.45 -30.83
CA LEU A 100 15.58 -9.44 -31.79
C LEU A 100 16.36 -8.81 -32.94
N HIS A 101 16.11 -7.54 -33.27
CA HIS A 101 16.74 -6.85 -34.40
C HIS A 101 17.70 -5.74 -33.93
N GLY A 102 18.90 -6.13 -33.50
CA GLY A 102 19.94 -5.17 -33.08
C GLY A 102 19.92 -4.87 -31.59
N ASP A 103 20.12 -3.61 -31.19
CA ASP A 103 20.02 -3.20 -29.78
C ASP A 103 18.55 -3.18 -29.34
N ALA A 104 18.28 -3.44 -28.06
CA ALA A 104 16.90 -3.43 -27.56
C ALA A 104 16.31 -2.02 -27.68
N HIS A 105 15.13 -1.89 -28.29
CA HIS A 105 14.46 -0.60 -28.48
C HIS A 105 12.93 -0.77 -28.47
N GLU A 106 12.23 0.35 -28.40
CA GLU A 106 10.77 0.40 -28.50
C GLU A 106 10.26 -0.23 -29.81
N SER A 107 9.18 -1.00 -29.74
CA SER A 107 8.59 -1.65 -30.92
C SER A 107 7.91 -0.62 -31.82
N GLU A 108 8.17 -0.66 -33.13
CA GLU A 108 7.41 0.11 -34.12
C GLU A 108 5.97 -0.42 -34.29
N ASP A 109 5.75 -1.70 -33.97
CA ASP A 109 4.47 -2.40 -34.11
C ASP A 109 4.10 -3.10 -32.78
N PRO A 110 3.65 -2.35 -31.75
CA PRO A 110 3.26 -2.97 -30.48
C PRO A 110 2.04 -3.87 -30.65
N THR A 111 2.05 -5.02 -29.96
CA THR A 111 0.99 -6.05 -30.04
C THR A 111 -0.31 -5.64 -29.34
N ALA A 112 -0.22 -4.70 -28.41
CA ALA A 112 -1.34 -3.99 -27.80
C ALA A 112 -0.92 -2.56 -27.42
N GLU A 113 -1.91 -1.69 -27.33
CA GLU A 113 -1.73 -0.29 -26.95
C GLU A 113 -2.74 0.06 -25.85
N PRO A 114 -2.37 0.89 -24.87
CA PRO A 114 -3.33 1.36 -23.89
C PRO A 114 -4.44 2.20 -24.52
N LEU A 115 -5.67 2.04 -24.02
CA LEU A 115 -6.84 2.75 -24.51
C LEU A 115 -6.68 4.27 -24.45
N TRP A 116 -5.89 4.78 -23.49
CA TRP A 116 -5.70 6.21 -23.30
C TRP A 116 -4.94 6.86 -24.46
N VAL A 117 -4.11 6.11 -25.19
CA VAL A 117 -3.44 6.66 -26.38
C VAL A 117 -4.48 7.07 -27.42
N ARG A 118 -5.42 6.17 -27.75
CA ARG A 118 -6.51 6.44 -28.71
C ARG A 118 -7.49 7.49 -28.23
N LEU A 119 -7.78 7.53 -26.93
CA LEU A 119 -8.62 8.57 -26.36
C LEU A 119 -7.97 9.95 -26.54
N ARG A 120 -6.68 10.08 -26.23
CA ARG A 120 -5.95 11.35 -26.36
C ARG A 120 -5.79 11.77 -27.81
N GLU A 121 -5.53 10.85 -28.74
CA GLU A 121 -5.57 11.11 -30.19
C GLU A 121 -6.92 11.68 -30.66
N ALA A 122 -8.02 11.22 -30.04
CA ALA A 122 -9.37 11.73 -30.28
C ALA A 122 -9.70 13.03 -29.52
N GLY A 123 -8.71 13.67 -28.89
CA GLY A 123 -8.86 14.91 -28.14
C GLY A 123 -9.60 14.75 -26.81
N LYS A 124 -9.59 13.54 -26.23
CA LYS A 124 -10.18 13.25 -24.92
C LYS A 124 -9.16 13.41 -23.81
N THR A 125 -9.64 13.82 -22.63
CA THR A 125 -8.82 13.97 -21.43
C THR A 125 -8.88 12.71 -20.57
N VAL A 126 -7.72 12.17 -20.20
CA VAL A 126 -7.56 10.97 -19.38
C VAL A 126 -6.75 11.28 -18.12
N VAL A 127 -7.25 10.81 -16.99
CA VAL A 127 -6.62 10.88 -15.67
C VAL A 127 -6.29 9.47 -15.21
N ALA A 128 -5.07 9.26 -14.71
CA ALA A 128 -4.65 8.01 -14.09
C ALA A 128 -4.11 8.31 -12.69
N ALA A 129 -4.88 7.93 -11.67
CA ALA A 129 -4.48 7.98 -10.28
C ALA A 129 -3.97 6.58 -9.90
N THR A 130 -2.65 6.43 -9.83
CA THR A 130 -1.94 5.21 -9.39
C THR A 130 -2.22 3.96 -10.24
N PHE A 131 -2.74 4.14 -11.45
CA PHE A 131 -3.14 3.03 -12.31
C PHE A 131 -1.90 2.39 -12.99
N PRO A 132 -1.73 1.06 -12.95
CA PRO A 132 -0.59 0.39 -13.56
C PRO A 132 -0.45 0.69 -15.06
N GLY A 133 0.78 0.90 -15.53
CA GLY A 133 1.05 1.26 -16.92
C GLY A 133 1.05 2.77 -17.22
N ALA A 134 0.45 3.60 -16.36
CA ALA A 134 0.36 5.05 -16.53
C ALA A 134 1.20 5.79 -15.48
N ASP A 135 2.51 5.54 -15.44
CA ASP A 135 3.47 6.08 -14.45
C ASP A 135 4.39 7.18 -15.00
N GLY A 136 4.32 7.45 -16.30
CA GLY A 136 5.08 8.50 -16.99
C GLY A 136 6.59 8.35 -16.97
N VAL A 137 7.10 7.11 -16.89
CA VAL A 137 8.55 6.82 -16.93
C VAL A 137 9.00 6.34 -18.31
N ASP A 138 10.27 6.57 -18.66
CA ASP A 138 10.89 5.82 -19.76
C ASP A 138 11.22 4.41 -19.25
N VAL A 139 10.64 3.38 -19.86
CA VAL A 139 10.94 2.00 -19.48
C VAL A 139 12.27 1.62 -20.10
N ARG A 140 13.20 1.16 -19.26
CA ARG A 140 14.57 0.82 -19.65
C ARG A 140 14.87 -0.65 -19.42
N LEU A 141 15.74 -1.21 -20.24
CA LEU A 141 16.21 -2.58 -20.07
C LEU A 141 17.07 -2.72 -18.80
N PRO A 142 16.64 -3.50 -17.79
CA PRO A 142 17.38 -3.65 -16.53
C PRO A 142 18.73 -4.33 -16.73
N GLY A 143 19.74 -3.84 -16.00
CA GLY A 143 21.06 -4.48 -15.90
C GLY A 143 21.97 -4.37 -17.12
N VAL A 144 21.63 -3.52 -18.10
CA VAL A 144 22.41 -3.36 -19.34
C VAL A 144 23.06 -1.97 -19.39
N GLU A 145 24.34 -1.92 -19.77
CA GLU A 145 25.09 -0.67 -19.95
C GLU A 145 24.36 0.27 -20.94
N GLY A 146 24.28 1.56 -20.61
CA GLY A 146 23.52 2.53 -21.39
C GLY A 146 21.99 2.47 -21.20
N THR A 147 21.45 1.41 -20.58
CA THR A 147 20.03 1.25 -20.20
C THR A 147 19.06 1.74 -21.29
N PRO A 148 19.04 1.08 -22.46
CA PRO A 148 18.26 1.54 -23.60
C PRO A 148 16.78 1.66 -23.24
N ILE A 149 16.13 2.69 -23.80
CA ILE A 149 14.68 2.89 -23.67
C ILE A 149 14.00 1.85 -24.56
N ILE A 150 13.15 1.03 -23.96
CA ILE A 150 12.39 -0.03 -24.61
C ILE A 150 10.88 0.27 -24.65
N GLN A 151 10.44 1.34 -23.98
CA GLN A 151 9.14 1.98 -24.19
C GLN A 151 9.22 3.43 -23.69
N SER A 152 8.76 4.38 -24.52
CA SER A 152 8.77 5.80 -24.19
C SER A 152 7.75 6.14 -23.11
N LYS A 153 8.11 7.11 -22.27
CA LYS A 153 7.19 7.74 -21.30
C LYS A 153 5.93 8.32 -21.93
N ASP A 154 5.94 8.64 -23.22
CA ASP A 154 4.80 9.25 -23.92
C ASP A 154 3.58 8.33 -23.97
N ILE A 155 3.80 7.02 -24.08
CA ILE A 155 2.75 6.00 -24.01
C ILE A 155 2.27 5.80 -22.56
N ARG A 156 3.09 6.16 -21.57
CA ARG A 156 2.83 5.95 -20.13
C ARG A 156 2.36 7.22 -19.40
N THR A 157 2.22 8.33 -20.12
CA THR A 157 1.79 9.61 -19.57
C THR A 157 0.40 9.96 -20.11
N VAL A 158 -0.52 10.25 -19.20
CA VAL A 158 -1.84 10.81 -19.54
C VAL A 158 -1.91 12.27 -19.11
N ASP A 159 -3.07 12.91 -19.26
CA ASP A 159 -3.22 14.35 -19.02
C ASP A 159 -3.05 14.71 -17.53
N TYR A 160 -3.36 13.77 -16.64
CA TYR A 160 -2.99 13.81 -15.23
C TYR A 160 -2.56 12.42 -14.74
N THR A 161 -1.25 12.22 -14.59
CA THR A 161 -0.63 10.96 -14.14
C THR A 161 -0.13 11.10 -12.71
N ILE A 162 -0.52 10.16 -11.84
CA ILE A 162 0.10 9.90 -10.53
C ILE A 162 0.67 8.48 -10.53
N PRO A 163 2.00 8.30 -10.41
CA PRO A 163 2.60 6.98 -10.29
C PRO A 163 2.17 6.29 -9.00
N PHE A 164 2.19 4.96 -9.02
CA PHE A 164 2.04 4.16 -7.82
C PHE A 164 3.26 4.34 -6.89
N GLY A 165 3.06 4.31 -5.58
CA GLY A 165 4.14 4.50 -4.62
C GLY A 165 5.13 3.33 -4.55
N VAL A 166 6.32 3.61 -4.03
CA VAL A 166 7.41 2.63 -3.98
C VAL A 166 8.12 2.64 -2.63
N PHE A 167 8.84 1.55 -2.37
CA PHE A 167 9.64 1.35 -1.17
C PHE A 167 10.76 2.39 -1.02
N GLY A 168 10.80 3.02 0.14
CA GLY A 168 11.71 4.09 0.51
C GLY A 168 13.03 3.63 1.13
N GLY A 169 13.37 2.34 1.13
CA GLY A 169 14.70 1.83 1.52
C GLY A 169 14.78 1.17 2.90
N ILE A 170 13.84 1.46 3.82
CA ILE A 170 13.77 0.80 5.14
C ILE A 170 12.44 0.07 5.33
N GLY A 171 12.53 -1.21 5.71
CA GLY A 171 11.37 -2.06 5.99
C GLY A 171 10.73 -1.76 7.34
N ALA A 172 9.55 -2.34 7.56
CA ALA A 172 8.88 -2.31 8.86
C ALA A 172 9.76 -2.89 9.97
N ARG A 173 9.56 -2.42 11.20
CA ARG A 173 10.35 -2.83 12.38
C ARG A 173 9.57 -2.66 13.67
N GLY A 174 9.65 -3.65 14.54
CA GLY A 174 9.17 -3.58 15.92
C GLY A 174 10.24 -3.06 16.89
N PHE A 175 9.79 -2.37 17.92
CA PHE A 175 10.59 -1.89 19.04
C PHE A 175 9.91 -2.31 20.34
N SER A 176 10.64 -3.06 21.17
CA SER A 176 10.24 -3.41 22.54
C SER A 176 11.21 -2.71 23.49
N LEU A 177 10.67 -1.79 24.29
CA LEU A 177 11.41 -0.97 25.23
C LEU A 177 10.90 -1.22 26.66
N ASN A 178 11.76 -0.94 27.63
CA ASN A 178 11.42 -0.88 29.05
C ASN A 178 11.96 0.40 29.70
N ALA A 179 11.53 0.67 30.93
CA ALA A 179 11.88 1.86 31.71
C ALA A 179 13.40 2.14 31.76
N GLY A 180 14.24 1.09 31.79
CA GLY A 180 15.70 1.23 31.83
C GLY A 180 16.33 1.79 30.54
N GLN A 181 15.59 1.84 29.43
CA GLN A 181 16.06 2.39 28.15
C GLN A 181 15.76 3.88 28.00
N PHE A 182 14.88 4.44 28.84
CA PHE A 182 14.55 5.86 28.80
C PHE A 182 15.57 6.72 29.56
N THR A 183 16.79 6.77 29.01
CA THR A 183 17.97 7.40 29.64
C THR A 183 18.54 8.58 28.86
N ILE A 184 17.95 8.92 27.72
CA ILE A 184 18.39 10.05 26.89
C ILE A 184 17.99 11.37 27.56
N ASP A 185 18.83 12.40 27.41
CA ASP A 185 18.56 13.74 27.91
C ASP A 185 17.23 14.29 27.36
N PRO A 186 16.24 14.59 28.22
CA PRO A 186 14.92 15.01 27.79
C PRO A 186 14.84 16.48 27.38
N THR A 187 15.93 17.25 27.45
CA THR A 187 15.93 18.71 27.20
C THR A 187 15.33 19.06 25.84
N LEU A 188 15.70 18.34 24.78
CA LEU A 188 15.19 18.60 23.44
C LEU A 188 13.68 18.33 23.33
N ALA A 189 13.22 17.20 23.88
CA ALA A 189 11.80 16.84 23.91
C ALA A 189 10.99 17.84 24.73
N THR A 190 11.48 18.21 25.92
CA THR A 190 10.82 19.15 26.84
C THR A 190 10.66 20.53 26.20
N ASN A 191 11.70 21.03 25.52
CA ASN A 191 11.64 22.31 24.81
C ASN A 191 10.63 22.27 23.64
N GLY A 192 10.60 21.16 22.89
CA GLY A 192 9.63 20.97 21.82
C GLY A 192 8.20 20.96 22.35
N LEU A 193 7.91 20.14 23.37
CA LEU A 193 6.60 20.08 24.02
C LEU A 193 6.15 21.45 24.56
N ALA A 194 7.04 22.18 25.24
CA ALA A 194 6.75 23.52 25.75
C ALA A 194 6.41 24.50 24.62
N THR A 195 7.13 24.42 23.49
CA THR A 195 6.84 25.23 22.29
C THR A 195 5.47 24.92 21.71
N LEU A 196 5.03 23.66 21.82
CA LEU A 196 3.72 23.21 21.36
C LEU A 196 2.57 23.49 22.34
N GLY A 197 2.88 23.98 23.53
CA GLY A 197 1.91 24.16 24.63
C GLY A 197 1.43 22.84 25.22
N ILE A 198 2.23 21.77 25.08
CA ILE A 198 1.93 20.44 25.64
C ILE A 198 2.66 20.32 26.98
N THR A 199 1.91 19.98 28.03
CA THR A 199 2.44 19.80 29.38
C THR A 199 2.48 18.31 29.72
N SER A 200 3.63 17.86 30.23
CA SER A 200 3.74 16.58 30.93
C SER A 200 3.65 16.85 32.43
N PHE A 201 2.77 16.15 33.13
CA PHE A 201 2.58 16.27 34.58
C PHE A 201 3.57 15.42 35.39
N SER A 202 4.26 14.50 34.71
CA SER A 202 5.48 13.82 35.18
C SER A 202 6.72 14.23 34.38
N ASP A 203 7.91 13.92 34.91
CA ASP A 203 9.19 14.11 34.19
C ASP A 203 9.14 13.45 32.81
N VAL A 204 9.43 14.22 31.75
CA VAL A 204 9.57 13.64 30.40
C VAL A 204 10.72 12.64 30.37
N LYS A 205 10.47 11.45 29.83
CA LYS A 205 11.47 10.38 29.69
C LYS A 205 11.75 10.13 28.21
N VAL A 206 13.02 9.98 27.82
CA VAL A 206 13.38 9.80 26.40
C VAL A 206 14.25 8.57 26.19
N ALA A 207 13.93 7.78 25.16
CA ALA A 207 14.72 6.64 24.70
C ALA A 207 15.19 6.84 23.26
N GLN A 208 16.33 6.22 22.91
CA GLN A 208 16.74 6.11 21.50
C GLN A 208 15.93 5.00 20.83
N LEU A 209 15.39 5.27 19.65
CA LEU A 209 14.64 4.28 18.87
C LEU A 209 15.53 3.64 17.80
N GLU A 210 16.04 4.44 16.87
CA GLU A 210 17.00 3.98 15.86
C GLU A 210 17.76 5.14 15.22
N THR A 211 18.78 4.83 14.42
CA THR A 211 19.45 5.77 13.54
C THR A 211 19.35 5.26 12.11
N ILE A 212 18.84 6.09 11.21
CA ILE A 212 18.77 5.79 9.78
C ILE A 212 19.93 6.52 9.12
N PRO A 213 20.92 5.79 8.54
CA PRO A 213 22.08 6.41 7.93
C PRO A 213 21.70 7.27 6.72
N ALA A 214 22.49 8.30 6.44
CA ALA A 214 22.29 9.17 5.28
C ALA A 214 22.50 8.44 3.94
N GLN A 215 23.40 7.45 3.93
CA GLN A 215 23.81 6.73 2.72
C GLN A 215 24.15 5.28 3.03
N GLY A 216 24.15 4.43 2.01
CA GLY A 216 24.51 3.02 2.10
C GLY A 216 23.36 2.13 2.58
N THR A 217 23.68 0.91 3.00
CA THR A 217 22.69 -0.08 3.44
C THR A 217 21.87 0.45 4.62
N GLY A 218 20.53 0.39 4.50
CA GLY A 218 19.61 0.87 5.52
C GLY A 218 19.32 2.37 5.48
N SER A 219 19.80 3.10 4.46
CA SER A 219 19.42 4.49 4.21
C SER A 219 18.11 4.62 3.44
N LEU A 220 17.50 5.81 3.47
CA LEU A 220 16.31 6.09 2.68
C LEU A 220 16.66 6.38 1.21
N VAL A 221 15.89 5.80 0.29
CA VAL A 221 15.95 6.14 -1.13
C VAL A 221 15.42 7.56 -1.32
N GLY A 222 16.30 8.48 -1.72
CA GLY A 222 15.98 9.91 -1.74
C GLY A 222 15.86 10.52 -0.35
N GLY A 223 16.55 9.97 0.66
CA GLY A 223 16.74 10.58 1.97
C GLY A 223 17.53 11.90 1.94
N SER A 224 17.79 12.47 3.11
CA SER A 224 18.61 13.68 3.24
C SER A 224 20.10 13.34 3.23
N SER A 225 20.96 14.37 3.16
CA SER A 225 22.42 14.20 3.29
C SER A 225 22.86 13.88 4.73
N ASN A 226 21.98 14.04 5.71
CA ASN A 226 22.24 13.79 7.12
C ASN A 226 21.49 12.53 7.60
N PRO A 227 22.03 11.79 8.58
CA PRO A 227 21.32 10.67 9.18
C PRO A 227 20.12 11.18 9.99
N TYR A 228 19.06 10.39 10.06
CA TYR A 228 17.93 10.64 10.96
C TYR A 228 18.19 9.93 12.29
N SER A 229 18.06 10.64 13.40
CA SER A 229 18.25 10.06 14.74
C SER A 229 16.92 10.01 15.45
N LEU A 230 16.19 8.91 15.27
CA LEU A 230 14.85 8.77 15.83
C LEU A 230 14.91 8.47 17.33
N GLN A 231 14.22 9.30 18.10
CA GLN A 231 14.03 9.18 19.53
C GLN A 231 12.54 9.12 19.85
N ILE A 232 12.25 8.70 21.07
CA ILE A 232 10.88 8.66 21.57
C ILE A 232 10.81 9.25 22.98
N ALA A 233 9.90 10.18 23.18
CA ALA A 233 9.57 10.75 24.48
C ALA A 233 8.30 10.09 25.03
N ALA A 234 8.33 9.70 26.30
CA ALA A 234 7.13 9.35 27.06
C ALA A 234 6.67 10.57 27.87
N ILE A 235 5.38 10.87 27.77
CA ILE A 235 4.75 11.98 28.46
C ILE A 235 3.53 11.48 29.25
N ASP A 236 3.27 12.17 30.35
CA ASP A 236 2.10 11.98 31.18
C ASP A 236 1.20 13.20 30.99
N THR A 237 0.08 13.00 30.30
CA THR A 237 -0.84 14.10 29.98
C THR A 237 -1.90 14.32 31.06
N THR A 238 -1.86 13.60 32.18
CA THR A 238 -2.89 13.63 33.22
C THR A 238 -2.42 14.37 34.47
N ASN A 239 -3.20 15.35 34.93
CA ASN A 239 -2.88 16.08 36.16
C ASN A 239 -3.55 15.43 37.38
N ASP A 240 -3.00 14.34 37.87
CA ASP A 240 -3.57 13.56 38.98
C ASP A 240 -2.57 13.20 40.10
N ASP A 241 -1.37 13.79 40.08
CA ASP A 241 -0.25 13.50 40.99
C ASP A 241 0.24 12.03 40.95
N ILE A 242 -0.12 11.27 39.91
CA ILE A 242 0.32 9.89 39.68
C ILE A 242 1.23 9.86 38.47
N ILE A 243 2.39 9.19 38.58
CA ILE A 243 3.25 8.96 37.41
C ILE A 243 2.61 7.88 36.54
N ASN A 244 1.98 8.29 35.43
CA ASN A 244 1.29 7.39 34.51
C ASN A 244 1.46 7.82 33.03
N TYR A 245 2.59 7.44 32.42
CA TYR A 245 2.82 7.74 31.00
C TYR A 245 1.74 7.11 30.13
N ASN A 246 1.02 7.94 29.38
CA ASN A 246 -0.13 7.56 28.56
C ASN A 246 0.01 7.98 27.09
N GLU A 247 1.08 8.70 26.75
CA GLU A 247 1.36 9.13 25.40
C GLU A 247 2.86 9.08 25.11
N LEU A 248 3.20 8.71 23.87
CA LEU A 248 4.55 8.70 23.35
C LEU A 248 4.66 9.62 22.14
N VAL A 249 5.81 10.24 21.96
CA VAL A 249 6.09 11.12 20.82
C VAL A 249 7.38 10.66 20.15
N VAL A 250 7.30 10.18 18.92
CA VAL A 250 8.45 9.83 18.09
C VAL A 250 8.89 11.06 17.29
N PHE A 251 10.17 11.39 17.37
CA PHE A 251 10.74 12.60 16.73
C PHE A 251 12.17 12.36 16.24
N ASP A 252 12.62 13.16 15.27
CA ASP A 252 14.04 13.21 14.88
C ASP A 252 14.80 14.14 15.83
N ALA A 253 15.81 13.63 16.52
CA ALA A 253 16.64 14.39 17.45
C ALA A 253 17.42 15.53 16.78
N ASN A 254 17.56 15.53 15.46
CA ASN A 254 18.11 16.68 14.74
C ASN A 254 17.16 17.89 14.70
N ARG A 255 15.87 17.69 14.98
CA ARG A 255 14.82 18.71 14.91
C ARG A 255 14.10 18.94 16.24
N GLY A 256 14.02 17.90 17.07
CA GLY A 256 13.22 17.90 18.29
C GLY A 256 11.74 17.63 18.01
N ILE A 257 10.91 17.80 19.03
CA ILE A 257 9.46 17.59 18.92
C ILE A 257 8.84 18.80 18.22
N GLU A 258 8.14 18.53 17.12
CA GLU A 258 7.47 19.50 16.27
C GLU A 258 6.02 19.05 16.02
N ARG A 259 5.09 20.01 15.91
CA ARG A 259 3.69 19.69 15.60
C ARG A 259 3.61 19.17 14.17
N PRO A 260 2.67 18.26 13.87
CA PRO A 260 2.26 18.02 12.50
C PRO A 260 1.94 19.35 11.82
N PHE A 261 2.66 19.64 10.73
CA PHE A 261 2.34 20.76 9.86
C PHE A 261 1.38 20.27 8.76
N GLN A 262 0.93 21.17 7.90
CA GLN A 262 0.17 20.76 6.71
C GLN A 262 0.98 19.73 5.89
N PRO A 263 0.32 18.80 5.19
CA PRO A 263 1.00 17.86 4.28
C PRO A 263 2.06 18.55 3.39
N PRO A 264 3.20 17.90 3.11
CA PRO A 264 3.58 16.54 3.50
C PRO A 264 4.26 16.44 4.87
N SER A 265 4.51 17.57 5.55
CA SER A 265 5.20 17.57 6.85
C SER A 265 4.27 17.09 7.93
N THR A 266 4.48 15.89 8.46
CA THR A 266 3.65 15.36 9.54
C THR A 266 4.21 15.63 10.93
N GLY A 267 5.33 16.37 11.02
CA GLY A 267 5.98 16.69 12.29
C GLY A 267 6.41 15.43 13.05
N SER A 268 6.32 15.48 14.37
CA SER A 268 6.50 14.31 15.24
C SER A 268 5.26 13.41 15.22
N ALA A 269 5.47 12.10 15.39
CA ALA A 269 4.38 11.13 15.49
C ALA A 269 3.94 11.00 16.96
N PHE A 270 2.69 11.40 17.24
CA PHE A 270 2.09 11.33 18.58
C PHE A 270 1.25 10.05 18.67
N LEU A 271 1.55 9.23 19.67
CA LEU A 271 0.98 7.90 19.86
C LEU A 271 0.37 7.84 21.26
N ASN A 272 -0.94 7.69 21.38
CA ASN A 272 -1.61 7.62 22.68
C ASN A 272 -2.36 6.30 22.84
N THR A 273 -2.67 5.96 24.10
CA THR A 273 -3.37 4.70 24.44
C THR A 273 -4.84 4.70 24.05
N ASP A 274 -5.44 5.88 23.89
CA ASP A 274 -6.87 6.05 23.66
C ASP A 274 -7.25 5.91 22.18
N ASN A 275 -6.28 6.14 21.30
CA ASN A 275 -6.39 6.12 19.85
C ASN A 275 -5.18 5.37 19.28
N GLN A 276 -5.25 4.04 19.31
CA GLN A 276 -4.23 3.10 18.80
C GLN A 276 -4.23 3.04 17.26
N THR A 277 -4.17 4.20 16.62
CA THR A 277 -4.08 4.33 15.16
C THR A 277 -2.68 4.76 14.76
N ILE A 278 -2.25 4.42 13.54
CA ILE A 278 -0.94 4.81 13.04
C ILE A 278 -0.84 6.33 12.94
N SER A 279 0.28 6.86 13.42
CA SER A 279 0.65 8.26 13.23
C SER A 279 1.66 8.37 12.11
N PRO A 280 1.33 9.07 11.01
CA PRO A 280 2.28 9.36 9.93
C PRO A 280 3.52 10.11 10.41
N PHE A 281 4.67 9.79 9.84
CA PHE A 281 5.97 10.37 10.13
C PHE A 281 6.75 10.64 8.84
N PHE A 282 6.88 11.92 8.52
CA PHE A 282 7.60 12.39 7.37
C PHE A 282 9.09 12.51 7.66
N PHE A 283 9.94 11.91 6.82
CA PHE A 283 11.39 12.09 6.90
C PHE A 283 11.75 13.44 6.31
N GLU A 284 11.70 14.42 7.19
CA GLU A 284 11.96 15.81 6.94
C GLU A 284 13.26 16.08 6.18
N SER A 285 13.21 16.95 5.17
CA SER A 285 14.33 17.21 4.24
C SER A 285 14.72 16.05 3.33
N SER A 286 13.92 14.98 3.25
CA SER A 286 14.08 13.97 2.19
C SER A 286 13.79 14.57 0.81
N ASN A 287 14.64 14.23 -0.15
CA ASN A 287 14.52 14.67 -1.55
C ASN A 287 13.28 14.10 -2.24
N ASN A 288 12.87 12.89 -1.85
CA ASN A 288 11.73 12.19 -2.45
C ASN A 288 10.43 12.32 -1.65
N LYS A 289 10.38 13.18 -0.62
CA LYS A 289 9.23 13.27 0.28
C LYS A 289 8.87 11.91 0.89
N VAL A 290 9.87 11.23 1.44
CA VAL A 290 9.74 9.89 2.03
C VAL A 290 9.04 9.98 3.40
N GLY A 291 8.14 9.05 3.69
CA GLY A 291 7.54 8.91 5.01
C GLY A 291 7.31 7.46 5.42
N ALA A 292 7.09 7.24 6.70
CA ALA A 292 6.63 6.00 7.31
C ALA A 292 5.51 6.34 8.31
N SER A 293 4.99 5.36 9.03
CA SER A 293 4.08 5.60 10.16
C SER A 293 4.53 4.82 11.39
N PHE A 294 4.13 5.31 12.56
CA PHE A 294 4.37 4.66 13.85
C PHE A 294 3.05 4.27 14.50
N LEU A 295 3.03 3.13 15.18
CA LEU A 295 1.88 2.66 15.91
C LEU A 295 2.31 2.23 17.31
N LEU A 296 1.58 2.71 18.32
CA LEU A 296 1.69 2.20 19.68
C LEU A 296 0.82 0.95 19.83
N THR A 297 1.44 -0.19 20.12
CA THR A 297 0.71 -1.44 20.33
C THR A 297 0.56 -1.78 21.81
N ASN A 298 1.46 -1.29 22.67
CA ASN A 298 1.34 -1.41 24.12
C ASN A 298 2.14 -0.32 24.85
N LEU A 299 1.55 0.31 25.86
CA LEU A 299 2.20 1.22 26.81
C LEU A 299 1.77 0.90 28.23
N ALA A 300 2.68 0.31 29.02
CA ALA A 300 2.50 0.24 30.46
C ALA A 300 2.74 1.63 31.08
N PRO A 301 1.89 2.13 32.00
CA PRO A 301 2.02 3.47 32.57
C PRO A 301 3.34 3.74 33.32
N ASP A 302 4.03 2.69 33.76
CA ASP A 302 5.34 2.75 34.42
C ASP A 302 6.52 2.49 33.45
N LEU A 303 6.24 2.41 32.15
CA LEU A 303 7.16 2.05 31.08
C LEU A 303 7.79 0.66 31.21
N SER A 304 7.24 -0.22 32.06
CA SER A 304 7.77 -1.60 32.22
C SER A 304 7.69 -2.41 30.92
N THR A 305 6.72 -2.11 30.06
CA THR A 305 6.58 -2.65 28.71
C THR A 305 6.10 -1.55 27.78
N VAL A 306 6.88 -1.27 26.74
CA VAL A 306 6.51 -0.34 25.66
C VAL A 306 6.76 -1.05 24.34
N ARG A 307 5.72 -1.21 23.52
CA ARG A 307 5.81 -1.83 22.19
C ARG A 307 5.29 -0.91 21.12
N ILE A 308 6.11 -0.72 20.09
CA ILE A 308 5.87 0.23 19.01
C ILE A 308 6.29 -0.43 17.71
N LEU A 309 5.52 -0.17 16.67
CA LEU A 309 5.80 -0.58 15.32
C LEU A 309 6.11 0.67 14.49
N ARG A 310 7.18 0.61 13.67
CA ARG A 310 7.35 1.49 12.52
C ARG A 310 7.06 0.71 11.24
N THR A 311 6.27 1.27 10.34
CA THR A 311 6.00 0.68 9.02
C THR A 311 7.21 0.79 8.09
N SER A 312 7.15 0.14 6.93
CA SER A 312 8.08 0.44 5.85
C SER A 312 7.97 1.92 5.45
N ALA A 313 9.10 2.52 5.07
CA ALA A 313 9.10 3.87 4.50
C ALA A 313 8.75 3.81 3.01
N ASN A 314 8.00 4.78 2.50
CA ASN A 314 7.56 4.83 1.10
C ASN A 314 7.53 6.28 0.57
N TYR A 315 7.44 6.40 -0.74
CA TYR A 315 7.28 7.68 -1.45
C TYR A 315 6.61 7.49 -2.80
N ILE A 316 6.16 8.60 -3.42
CA ILE A 316 5.64 8.59 -4.79
C ILE A 316 6.81 8.88 -5.75
N PRO A 317 7.11 8.01 -6.74
CA PRO A 317 8.14 8.27 -7.75
C PRO A 317 8.02 9.64 -8.42
N ARG A 318 9.16 10.30 -8.64
CA ARG A 318 9.26 11.62 -9.30
C ARG A 318 10.11 11.48 -10.57
N PRO A 319 9.55 10.99 -11.69
CA PRO A 319 10.31 10.73 -12.92
C PRO A 319 10.84 12.02 -13.52
N VAL A 320 12.17 12.16 -13.56
CA VAL A 320 12.87 13.38 -14.00
C VAL A 320 12.64 13.69 -15.47
N GLU A 321 12.36 12.67 -16.27
CA GLU A 321 12.00 12.74 -17.68
C GLU A 321 10.58 13.30 -17.92
N SER A 322 9.75 13.40 -16.88
CA SER A 322 8.35 13.82 -16.99
C SER A 322 8.01 14.94 -15.99
N PRO A 323 8.41 16.20 -16.27
CA PRO A 323 8.16 17.33 -15.38
C PRO A 323 6.68 17.57 -15.03
N GLY A 324 5.76 17.27 -15.96
CA GLY A 324 4.32 17.33 -15.70
C GLY A 324 3.86 16.31 -14.64
N VAL A 325 4.43 15.10 -14.66
CA VAL A 325 4.17 14.08 -13.63
C VAL A 325 4.75 14.51 -12.29
N ILE A 326 5.96 15.10 -12.27
CA ILE A 326 6.52 15.66 -11.04
C ILE A 326 5.59 16.72 -10.44
N ALA A 327 5.02 17.61 -11.26
CA ALA A 327 4.08 18.63 -10.78
C ALA A 327 2.82 18.01 -10.15
N ASN A 328 2.27 16.95 -10.75
CA ASN A 328 1.12 16.23 -10.18
C ASN A 328 1.49 15.52 -8.87
N VAL A 329 2.68 14.91 -8.79
CA VAL A 329 3.18 14.27 -7.57
C VAL A 329 3.42 15.29 -6.46
N ASP A 330 3.97 16.45 -6.79
CA ASP A 330 4.15 17.54 -5.83
C ASP A 330 2.78 18.10 -5.36
N ASP A 331 1.77 18.14 -6.23
CA ASP A 331 0.39 18.46 -5.83
C ASP A 331 -0.15 17.46 -4.80
N ILE A 332 -0.03 16.15 -5.06
CA ILE A 332 -0.45 15.11 -4.10
C ILE A 332 0.31 15.24 -2.78
N ASN A 333 1.63 15.37 -2.80
CA ASN A 333 2.42 15.51 -1.58
C ASN A 333 1.99 16.72 -0.74
N ASN A 334 1.64 17.84 -1.37
CA ASN A 334 1.30 19.08 -0.68
C ASN A 334 -0.18 19.17 -0.24
N ASN A 335 -1.06 18.35 -0.79
CA ASN A 335 -2.51 18.43 -0.49
C ASN A 335 -3.09 17.17 0.15
N VAL A 336 -2.45 16.01 -0.05
CA VAL A 336 -2.87 14.72 0.52
C VAL A 336 -1.79 14.20 1.47
N GLY A 337 -0.53 14.19 1.03
CA GLY A 337 0.61 13.72 1.81
C GLY A 337 1.51 12.77 1.02
N PHE A 338 2.53 12.24 1.70
CA PHE A 338 3.41 11.22 1.13
C PHE A 338 2.67 9.89 0.94
N TRP A 339 3.24 8.98 0.15
CA TRP A 339 2.68 7.63 -0.04
C TRP A 339 2.60 6.86 1.28
N GLN A 340 1.38 6.70 1.79
CA GLN A 340 1.14 6.01 3.06
C GLN A 340 1.57 4.54 2.97
N PRO A 341 1.96 3.93 4.11
CA PRO A 341 2.34 2.53 4.15
C PRO A 341 1.15 1.61 3.86
N GLN A 342 1.38 0.64 2.98
CA GLN A 342 0.44 -0.42 2.65
C GLN A 342 0.32 -1.45 3.80
N PRO A 343 -0.80 -2.18 3.87
CA PRO A 343 -0.93 -3.36 4.74
C PRO A 343 0.17 -4.39 4.44
N ASP A 344 1.03 -4.64 5.44
CA ASP A 344 2.27 -5.39 5.25
C ASP A 344 2.22 -6.72 6.01
N PHE A 345 2.07 -7.82 5.28
CA PHE A 345 1.99 -9.17 5.85
C PHE A 345 3.20 -9.52 6.72
N ARG A 346 4.37 -8.90 6.46
CA ARG A 346 5.60 -9.15 7.23
C ARG A 346 5.44 -8.75 8.70
N ILE A 347 4.50 -7.86 9.01
CA ILE A 347 4.14 -7.47 10.38
C ILE A 347 3.39 -8.61 11.05
N ALA A 348 2.21 -8.98 10.53
CA ALA A 348 1.36 -10.03 11.11
C ALA A 348 2.06 -11.40 11.18
N GLN A 349 2.97 -11.68 10.24
CA GLN A 349 3.73 -12.93 10.19
C GLN A 349 5.08 -12.87 10.95
N ARG A 350 5.41 -11.76 11.63
CA ARG A 350 6.68 -11.54 12.36
C ARG A 350 7.94 -11.75 11.50
N VAL A 351 7.83 -11.48 10.20
CA VAL A 351 8.98 -11.50 9.27
C VAL A 351 9.80 -10.22 9.41
N ALA A 352 9.13 -9.09 9.71
CA ALA A 352 9.81 -7.84 10.02
C ALA A 352 10.59 -7.96 11.35
N PRO A 353 11.80 -7.39 11.43
CA PRO A 353 12.66 -7.51 12.61
C PRO A 353 12.02 -6.85 13.85
N GLY A 354 12.29 -7.41 15.03
CA GLY A 354 11.90 -6.82 16.31
C GLY A 354 10.47 -7.10 16.77
N LEU A 355 9.75 -8.03 16.12
CA LEU A 355 8.36 -8.38 16.45
C LEU A 355 8.20 -9.68 17.25
N ASN A 356 9.29 -10.27 17.74
CA ASN A 356 9.27 -11.61 18.35
C ASN A 356 8.42 -11.70 19.62
N ASP A 357 8.32 -10.62 20.39
CA ASP A 357 7.59 -10.53 21.67
C ASP A 357 6.26 -9.79 21.56
N PHE A 358 5.81 -9.47 20.33
CA PHE A 358 4.51 -8.88 20.07
C PHE A 358 3.45 -10.00 19.99
N PRO A 359 2.32 -9.89 20.71
CA PRO A 359 1.23 -10.86 20.60
C PRO A 359 0.49 -10.73 19.27
N ASP A 360 -0.14 -11.82 18.82
CA ASP A 360 -0.89 -11.85 17.54
C ASP A 360 -1.91 -10.71 17.46
N ILE A 361 -2.66 -10.45 18.54
CA ILE A 361 -3.71 -9.43 18.55
C ILE A 361 -3.18 -8.01 18.28
N GLU A 362 -1.97 -7.69 18.75
CA GLU A 362 -1.33 -6.39 18.48
C GLU A 362 -0.91 -6.27 17.02
N LEU A 363 -0.39 -7.35 16.43
CA LEU A 363 0.07 -7.35 15.04
C LEU A 363 -1.09 -7.42 14.04
N GLU A 364 -2.16 -8.13 14.38
CA GLU A 364 -3.43 -8.15 13.64
C GLU A 364 -4.08 -6.76 13.63
N ALA A 365 -4.19 -6.12 14.80
CA ALA A 365 -4.72 -4.75 14.91
C ALA A 365 -3.88 -3.74 14.12
N ALA A 366 -2.54 -3.87 14.16
CA ALA A 366 -1.66 -3.04 13.34
C ALA A 366 -1.88 -3.21 11.83
N TYR A 367 -2.21 -4.43 11.39
CA TYR A 367 -2.51 -4.68 9.98
C TYR A 367 -3.85 -4.05 9.57
N GLU A 368 -4.88 -4.21 10.40
CA GLU A 368 -6.20 -3.61 10.14
C GLU A 368 -6.14 -2.09 10.11
N ASP A 369 -5.41 -1.47 11.03
CA ASP A 369 -5.23 -0.01 11.04
C ASP A 369 -4.50 0.50 9.77
N LEU A 370 -3.57 -0.30 9.21
CA LEU A 370 -3.00 0.00 7.90
C LEU A 370 -4.03 -0.09 6.77
N VAL A 371 -4.98 -1.03 6.81
CA VAL A 371 -6.08 -1.11 5.85
C VAL A 371 -6.96 0.13 5.96
N GLU A 372 -7.36 0.46 7.18
CA GLU A 372 -8.24 1.59 7.51
C GLU A 372 -7.59 2.95 7.25
N THR A 373 -6.26 3.04 7.19
CA THR A 373 -5.57 4.29 6.84
C THR A 373 -5.19 4.38 5.37
N PHE A 374 -4.72 3.28 4.77
CA PHE A 374 -4.19 3.30 3.42
C PHE A 374 -5.28 3.40 2.34
N VAL A 375 -6.42 2.72 2.50
CA VAL A 375 -7.52 2.82 1.53
C VAL A 375 -8.09 4.24 1.48
N PRO A 376 -8.35 4.94 2.61
CA PRO A 376 -8.71 6.35 2.58
C PRO A 376 -7.66 7.24 1.92
N TYR A 377 -6.36 6.99 2.13
CA TYR A 377 -5.29 7.72 1.45
C TYR A 377 -5.32 7.53 -0.08
N GLN A 378 -5.43 6.29 -0.58
CA GLN A 378 -5.56 6.03 -2.03
C GLN A 378 -6.82 6.71 -2.59
N THR A 379 -7.90 6.69 -1.80
CA THR A 379 -9.13 7.40 -2.14
C THR A 379 -8.87 8.90 -2.25
N ASP A 380 -8.18 9.53 -1.29
CA ASP A 380 -7.85 10.96 -1.34
C ASP A 380 -6.99 11.33 -2.56
N VAL A 381 -6.05 10.47 -2.96
CA VAL A 381 -5.29 10.65 -4.20
C VAL A 381 -6.22 10.66 -5.42
N LEU A 382 -7.15 9.70 -5.51
CA LEU A 382 -8.15 9.64 -6.58
C LEU A 382 -9.09 10.85 -6.57
N LEU A 383 -9.61 11.24 -5.40
CA LEU A 383 -10.51 12.39 -5.26
C LEU A 383 -9.79 13.69 -5.62
N ARG A 384 -8.52 13.85 -5.24
CA ARG A 384 -7.69 14.99 -5.64
C ARG A 384 -7.52 15.04 -7.16
N ALA A 385 -7.25 13.89 -7.79
CA ALA A 385 -7.14 13.80 -9.24
C ALA A 385 -8.45 14.16 -9.97
N ILE A 386 -9.60 13.73 -9.44
CA ILE A 386 -10.93 14.12 -9.93
C ILE A 386 -11.15 15.63 -9.78
N ALA A 387 -10.83 16.19 -8.60
CA ALA A 387 -11.03 17.60 -8.32
C ALA A 387 -10.16 18.52 -9.20
N GLN A 388 -8.94 18.10 -9.55
CA GLN A 388 -8.08 18.82 -10.49
C GLN A 388 -8.55 18.69 -11.94
N ASN A 389 -9.36 17.68 -12.27
CA ASN A 389 -9.79 17.36 -13.63
C ASN A 389 -11.31 17.09 -13.70
N PRO A 390 -12.15 18.06 -13.32
CA PRO A 390 -13.60 17.86 -13.17
C PRO A 390 -14.32 17.59 -14.50
N ASP A 391 -13.66 17.79 -15.64
CA ASP A 391 -14.22 17.58 -16.98
C ASP A 391 -13.59 16.40 -17.73
N ALA A 392 -12.78 15.57 -17.05
CA ALA A 392 -12.11 14.44 -17.67
C ALA A 392 -13.10 13.48 -18.36
N ASP A 393 -12.72 12.95 -19.53
CA ASP A 393 -13.52 11.95 -20.23
C ASP A 393 -13.38 10.56 -19.58
N LEU A 394 -12.22 10.27 -19.00
CA LEU A 394 -11.94 9.04 -18.28
C LEU A 394 -11.02 9.29 -17.08
N VAL A 395 -11.37 8.73 -15.93
CA VAL A 395 -10.52 8.61 -14.74
C VAL A 395 -10.30 7.12 -14.46
N LEU A 396 -9.04 6.74 -14.30
CA LEU A 396 -8.60 5.40 -13.90
C LEU A 396 -8.05 5.47 -12.48
N GLY A 397 -8.60 4.66 -11.58
CA GLY A 397 -8.16 4.53 -10.19
C GLY A 397 -7.88 3.08 -9.82
N TYR A 398 -6.98 2.89 -8.85
CA TYR A 398 -6.62 1.58 -8.32
C TYR A 398 -6.65 1.63 -6.79
N VAL A 399 -7.30 0.65 -6.18
CA VAL A 399 -7.38 0.46 -4.73
C VAL A 399 -6.88 -0.95 -4.40
N GLU A 400 -5.89 -1.05 -3.52
CA GLU A 400 -5.18 -2.32 -3.20
C GLU A 400 -5.99 -3.31 -2.36
N GLN A 401 -7.19 -2.93 -1.94
CA GLN A 401 -8.04 -3.78 -1.12
C GLN A 401 -9.25 -4.24 -1.94
N PRO A 402 -9.74 -5.47 -1.70
CA PRO A 402 -9.48 -6.35 -0.56
C PRO A 402 -8.28 -7.33 -0.67
N ASP A 403 -7.40 -7.19 -1.66
CA ASP A 403 -6.28 -8.13 -1.92
C ASP A 403 -5.42 -8.46 -0.70
N GLY A 404 -4.86 -7.44 -0.05
CA GLY A 404 -3.98 -7.64 1.09
C GLY A 404 -4.63 -8.47 2.21
N SER A 405 -5.86 -8.09 2.62
CA SER A 405 -6.59 -8.82 3.66
C SER A 405 -7.03 -10.20 3.20
N GLY A 406 -7.34 -10.38 1.91
CA GLY A 406 -7.59 -11.68 1.30
C GLY A 406 -6.38 -12.62 1.40
N HIS A 407 -5.19 -12.14 1.04
CA HIS A 407 -3.94 -12.89 1.18
C HIS A 407 -3.63 -13.26 2.63
N GLN A 408 -3.83 -12.33 3.55
CA GLN A 408 -3.38 -12.48 4.93
C GLN A 408 -4.37 -13.27 5.80
N PHE A 409 -5.68 -13.13 5.57
CA PHE A 409 -6.70 -13.61 6.51
C PHE A 409 -7.76 -14.54 5.91
N LEU A 410 -7.80 -14.77 4.60
CA LEU A 410 -8.84 -15.62 4.01
C LEU A 410 -8.70 -17.09 4.44
N LEU A 411 -9.64 -17.55 5.28
CA LEU A 411 -9.74 -18.91 5.77
C LEU A 411 -11.14 -19.46 5.49
N THR A 412 -11.32 -20.12 4.35
CA THR A 412 -12.65 -20.58 3.90
C THR A 412 -12.70 -22.05 3.49
N ASP A 413 -11.56 -22.76 3.42
CA ASP A 413 -11.51 -24.16 2.99
C ASP A 413 -10.83 -25.05 4.03
N PRO A 414 -11.45 -26.16 4.47
CA PRO A 414 -10.88 -27.09 5.45
C PRO A 414 -9.59 -27.77 5.00
N ARG A 415 -9.26 -27.70 3.70
CA ARG A 415 -8.02 -28.24 3.13
C ARG A 415 -6.91 -27.20 3.03
N GLN A 416 -7.18 -25.93 3.33
CA GLN A 416 -6.08 -24.99 3.57
C GLN A 416 -5.20 -25.56 4.68
N PRO A 417 -3.89 -25.31 4.66
CA PRO A 417 -3.00 -25.77 5.70
C PRO A 417 -3.58 -25.49 7.09
N THR A 418 -4.21 -24.32 7.27
CA THR A 418 -5.16 -24.00 8.34
C THR A 418 -6.55 -24.45 7.96
N ASP A 419 -7.02 -25.53 8.57
CA ASP A 419 -8.41 -25.97 8.50
C ASP A 419 -9.25 -25.12 9.48
N PRO A 420 -10.12 -24.20 8.99
CA PRO A 420 -10.99 -23.38 9.83
C PRO A 420 -12.03 -24.18 10.62
N SER A 421 -12.20 -25.48 10.37
CA SER A 421 -13.06 -26.36 11.17
C SER A 421 -12.30 -27.15 12.23
N ASN A 422 -10.97 -27.08 12.24
CA ASN A 422 -10.11 -27.81 13.15
C ASN A 422 -9.12 -26.86 13.86
N PRO A 423 -9.33 -26.57 15.16
CA PRO A 423 -8.50 -25.62 15.91
C PRO A 423 -7.04 -26.08 16.15
N ASN A 424 -6.70 -27.30 15.73
CA ASN A 424 -5.36 -27.88 15.87
C ASN A 424 -4.62 -28.04 14.53
N SER A 425 -5.17 -27.53 13.43
CA SER A 425 -4.66 -27.78 12.07
C SER A 425 -3.42 -26.98 11.68
N ILE A 426 -3.17 -25.81 12.30
CA ILE A 426 -1.89 -25.09 12.22
C ILE A 426 -1.50 -24.54 13.57
N GLY A 427 -0.43 -25.10 14.14
CA GLY A 427 0.21 -24.57 15.33
C GLY A 427 -0.71 -24.53 16.56
N THR A 428 -0.13 -24.14 17.69
CA THR A 428 -0.89 -23.91 18.92
C THR A 428 -1.68 -22.60 18.81
N GLY A 429 -2.99 -22.60 19.10
CA GLY A 429 -3.74 -21.35 19.31
C GLY A 429 -4.64 -20.85 18.18
N GLN A 430 -5.10 -21.72 17.28
CA GLN A 430 -6.19 -21.38 16.36
C GLN A 430 -7.55 -21.73 16.98
N ASP A 431 -8.12 -20.82 17.76
CA ASP A 431 -9.46 -20.99 18.29
C ASP A 431 -10.53 -20.41 17.35
N GLN A 432 -11.79 -20.70 17.66
CA GLN A 432 -12.95 -20.16 16.96
C GLN A 432 -12.93 -18.62 16.90
N ALA A 433 -12.42 -17.97 17.96
CA ALA A 433 -12.33 -16.52 18.01
C ALA A 433 -11.34 -15.97 16.96
N LYS A 434 -10.25 -16.68 16.67
CA LYS A 434 -9.30 -16.28 15.62
C LYS A 434 -9.90 -16.38 14.22
N ILE A 435 -10.64 -17.45 13.93
CA ILE A 435 -11.35 -17.62 12.65
C ILE A 435 -12.37 -16.48 12.46
N GLU A 436 -13.12 -16.15 13.50
CA GLU A 436 -14.09 -15.05 13.46
C GLU A 436 -13.42 -13.69 13.25
N ARG A 437 -12.29 -13.42 13.92
CA ARG A 437 -11.50 -12.20 13.70
C ARG A 437 -11.03 -12.10 12.24
N TYR A 438 -10.48 -13.17 11.68
CA TYR A 438 -9.99 -13.18 10.30
C TYR A 438 -11.12 -12.94 9.28
N ALA A 439 -12.29 -13.57 9.49
CA ALA A 439 -13.46 -13.31 8.67
C ALA A 439 -13.91 -11.84 8.76
N ASN A 440 -13.83 -11.25 9.96
CA ASN A 440 -14.12 -9.83 10.16
C ASN A 440 -13.09 -8.92 9.49
N TYR A 441 -11.79 -9.26 9.49
CA TYR A 441 -10.75 -8.49 8.81
C TYR A 441 -10.95 -8.45 7.29
N VAL A 442 -11.33 -9.59 6.69
CA VAL A 442 -11.71 -9.60 5.26
C VAL A 442 -12.96 -8.76 5.03
N LEU A 443 -14.00 -8.89 5.87
CA LEU A 443 -15.21 -8.05 5.76
C LEU A 443 -14.89 -6.55 5.90
N ASN A 444 -14.03 -6.17 6.84
CA ASN A 444 -13.61 -4.79 7.07
C ASN A 444 -12.90 -4.21 5.84
N ALA A 445 -12.07 -4.98 5.15
CA ALA A 445 -11.48 -4.54 3.89
C ALA A 445 -12.55 -4.20 2.83
N TYR A 446 -13.58 -5.04 2.69
CA TYR A 446 -14.70 -4.74 1.77
C TYR A 446 -15.53 -3.54 2.23
N LYS A 447 -15.74 -3.34 3.53
CA LYS A 447 -16.43 -2.16 4.07
C LYS A 447 -15.65 -0.89 3.78
N THR A 448 -14.35 -0.88 4.07
CA THR A 448 -13.44 0.25 3.83
C THR A 448 -13.41 0.63 2.35
N VAL A 449 -13.38 -0.36 1.45
CA VAL A 449 -13.47 -0.13 0.00
C VAL A 449 -14.86 0.36 -0.41
N SER A 450 -15.93 -0.14 0.20
CA SER A 450 -17.28 0.38 -0.05
C SER A 450 -17.40 1.85 0.35
N ASP A 451 -16.82 2.24 1.48
CA ASP A 451 -16.78 3.63 1.92
C ASP A 451 -15.95 4.49 0.96
N ALA A 452 -14.82 3.98 0.44
CA ALA A 452 -14.05 4.65 -0.60
C ALA A 452 -14.89 4.92 -1.86
N VAL A 453 -15.67 3.94 -2.32
CA VAL A 453 -16.59 4.09 -3.45
C VAL A 453 -17.69 5.12 -3.13
N GLN A 454 -18.24 5.12 -1.92
CA GLN A 454 -19.21 6.12 -1.50
C GLN A 454 -18.63 7.54 -1.57
N ARG A 455 -17.38 7.73 -1.12
CA ARG A 455 -16.71 9.03 -1.20
C ARG A 455 -16.51 9.50 -2.64
N VAL A 456 -16.29 8.58 -3.59
CA VAL A 456 -16.27 8.92 -5.02
C VAL A 456 -17.66 9.35 -5.51
N ILE A 457 -18.72 8.63 -5.15
CA ILE A 457 -20.11 8.99 -5.47
C ILE A 457 -20.43 10.39 -4.93
N ASP A 458 -20.07 10.67 -3.68
CA ASP A 458 -20.29 11.97 -3.04
C ASP A 458 -19.52 13.10 -3.75
N THR A 459 -18.28 12.82 -4.18
CA THR A 459 -17.41 13.79 -4.86
C THR A 459 -17.95 14.19 -6.22
N VAL A 460 -18.48 13.24 -7.01
CA VAL A 460 -19.11 13.55 -8.30
C VAL A 460 -20.51 14.09 -8.12
N GLY A 461 -21.13 13.83 -6.98
CA GLY A 461 -22.50 14.17 -6.66
C GLY A 461 -23.52 13.33 -7.43
N THR A 462 -24.79 13.52 -7.11
CA THR A 462 -25.91 12.82 -7.73
C THR A 462 -26.91 13.78 -8.35
N ASP A 463 -27.70 13.29 -9.30
CA ASP A 463 -28.84 13.99 -9.88
C ASP A 463 -30.07 13.96 -8.94
N SER A 464 -31.19 14.54 -9.38
CA SER A 464 -32.43 14.56 -8.59
C SER A 464 -33.04 13.17 -8.32
N ASN A 465 -32.60 12.14 -9.04
CA ASN A 465 -33.03 10.75 -8.87
C ASN A 465 -32.02 9.94 -8.03
N GLY A 466 -30.96 10.58 -7.53
CA GLY A 466 -29.90 9.92 -6.78
C GLY A 466 -28.88 9.19 -7.65
N LEU A 467 -28.91 9.33 -8.98
CA LEU A 467 -27.91 8.72 -9.86
C LEU A 467 -26.61 9.53 -9.85
N PRO A 468 -25.42 8.91 -9.73
CA PRO A 468 -24.16 9.64 -9.81
C PRO A 468 -24.01 10.44 -11.11
N ASN A 469 -23.43 11.63 -11.03
CA ASN A 469 -23.18 12.49 -12.19
C ASN A 469 -22.09 11.95 -13.14
N SER A 470 -21.46 10.83 -12.78
CA SER A 470 -20.42 10.12 -13.54
C SER A 470 -20.82 8.66 -13.72
N ASN A 471 -20.42 8.04 -14.84
CA ASN A 471 -20.48 6.58 -14.96
C ASN A 471 -19.37 5.97 -14.10
N ILE A 472 -19.74 5.38 -12.95
CA ILE A 472 -18.79 4.72 -12.05
C ILE A 472 -18.79 3.22 -12.35
N ILE A 473 -17.64 2.71 -12.75
CA ILE A 473 -17.42 1.31 -13.09
C ILE A 473 -16.45 0.73 -12.08
N ILE A 474 -16.90 -0.27 -11.33
CA ILE A 474 -16.06 -1.04 -10.44
C ILE A 474 -15.67 -2.33 -11.16
N THR A 475 -14.38 -2.62 -11.19
CA THR A 475 -13.86 -3.87 -11.72
C THR A 475 -12.92 -4.52 -10.70
N SER A 476 -12.78 -5.82 -10.80
CA SER A 476 -11.73 -6.55 -10.10
C SER A 476 -10.71 -7.02 -11.11
N ASP A 477 -9.45 -6.85 -10.79
CA ASP A 477 -8.35 -7.33 -11.61
C ASP A 477 -8.19 -8.86 -11.51
N HIS A 478 -8.36 -9.42 -10.31
CA HIS A 478 -8.46 -10.86 -10.06
C HIS A 478 -9.41 -11.20 -8.91
N GLY A 479 -9.37 -12.43 -8.41
CA GLY A 479 -10.12 -12.83 -7.22
C GLY A 479 -9.39 -13.93 -6.47
N PHE A 480 -9.91 -14.29 -5.30
CA PHE A 480 -9.32 -15.32 -4.46
C PHE A 480 -10.04 -16.64 -4.61
N ALA A 481 -9.21 -17.68 -4.66
CA ALA A 481 -9.62 -19.04 -4.35
C ALA A 481 -8.65 -19.60 -3.31
N PRO A 482 -9.13 -20.36 -2.32
CA PRO A 482 -8.27 -20.94 -1.30
C PRO A 482 -7.29 -21.92 -1.95
N PHE A 483 -6.00 -21.69 -1.71
CA PHE A 483 -4.96 -22.63 -2.11
C PHE A 483 -4.89 -23.77 -1.10
N HIS A 484 -5.36 -24.95 -1.50
CA HIS A 484 -5.51 -26.09 -0.59
C HIS A 484 -4.57 -27.27 -0.86
N THR A 485 -3.85 -27.29 -1.98
CA THR A 485 -2.97 -28.42 -2.32
C THR A 485 -1.74 -27.93 -3.06
N ALA A 486 -0.58 -28.03 -2.39
CA ALA A 486 0.72 -27.87 -3.03
C ALA A 486 1.21 -29.23 -3.53
N VAL A 487 1.52 -29.32 -4.83
CA VAL A 487 2.25 -30.48 -5.37
C VAL A 487 3.72 -30.10 -5.46
N ASN A 488 4.52 -30.60 -4.51
CA ASN A 488 5.97 -30.53 -4.63
C ASN A 488 6.45 -31.78 -5.39
N MET A 489 6.62 -31.66 -6.70
CA MET A 489 7.02 -32.79 -7.55
C MET A 489 8.30 -33.46 -7.08
N ASN A 490 9.28 -32.70 -6.57
CA ASN A 490 10.52 -33.27 -6.06
C ASN A 490 10.26 -34.14 -4.82
N ILE A 491 9.43 -33.69 -3.88
CA ILE A 491 9.03 -34.51 -2.73
C ILE A 491 8.24 -35.73 -3.21
N SER A 492 7.25 -35.56 -4.09
CA SER A 492 6.46 -36.69 -4.61
C SER A 492 7.33 -37.73 -5.31
N TRP A 493 8.29 -37.30 -6.14
CA TRP A 493 9.21 -38.19 -6.83
C TRP A 493 10.24 -38.81 -5.88
N LEU A 494 10.70 -38.10 -4.86
CA LEU A 494 11.57 -38.65 -3.81
C LEU A 494 10.84 -39.75 -3.02
N THR A 495 9.59 -39.49 -2.60
CA THR A 495 8.76 -40.46 -1.87
C THR A 495 8.46 -41.70 -2.70
N LEU A 496 8.29 -41.55 -4.01
CA LEU A 496 8.09 -42.66 -4.94
C LEU A 496 9.40 -43.35 -5.38
N GLY A 497 10.57 -42.86 -4.92
CA GLY A 497 11.87 -43.40 -5.30
C GLY A 497 12.24 -43.15 -6.78
N LEU A 498 11.56 -42.22 -7.45
CA LEU A 498 11.81 -41.85 -8.86
C LEU A 498 13.01 -40.93 -9.02
N ILE A 499 13.38 -40.20 -7.96
CA ILE A 499 14.61 -39.41 -7.89
C ILE A 499 15.33 -39.67 -6.57
N GLN A 500 16.64 -39.42 -6.55
CA GLN A 500 17.45 -39.31 -5.34
C GLN A 500 18.06 -37.91 -5.29
N ILE A 501 17.98 -37.23 -4.15
CA ILE A 501 18.72 -35.99 -3.94
C ILE A 501 20.19 -36.38 -3.76
N LYS A 502 21.02 -36.01 -4.73
CA LYS A 502 22.47 -36.04 -4.56
C LYS A 502 22.84 -34.95 -3.56
N TYR A 503 23.24 -35.34 -2.36
CA TYR A 503 24.05 -34.47 -1.51
C TYR A 503 25.49 -34.55 -2.06
N GLU A 504 25.85 -33.60 -2.92
CA GLU A 504 27.27 -33.32 -3.15
C GLU A 504 27.71 -32.39 -2.02
N LEU A 505 28.48 -32.95 -1.06
CA LEU A 505 29.17 -32.22 0.00
C LEU A 505 30.42 -31.53 -0.53
#